data_AF-V4J596-F1
#
_entry.id   AF-V4J596-F1
#
_cell.length_a   1.000
_cell.length_b   1.000
_cell.length_c   1.000
_cell.angle_alpha   90.00
_cell.angle_beta   90.00
_cell.angle_gamma   90.00
#
_symmetry.space_group_name_H-M   'P 1'
#
loop_
_entity.id
_entity.type
_entity.pdbx_description
1 polymer ?
#
loop_
_entity_poly.entity_id
_entity_poly.type
_entity_poly.pdbx_seq_one_letter_code
_entity_poly.pdbx_strand_id
1 'polypeptide(L)'
;MDIESKLVEIFRSRSAGPFLFLGSGFSRRFLGLEDWRGLLSKFCITGKPFEYYLSAANGNYPKVAALLAKDFNEYWWSEAEYSKSVERFKLKILDETSALRIEICNYLSTLDQSIAKESKYAEEVKLLSNLNVDGVITTNWDMFIEQLFPE
;
A
#
# COMPACT_ATOMS: atom_id res chain seq x y z
N MET A 1 9.63 5.47 35.07
CA MET A 1 8.85 6.37 34.21
C MET A 1 8.40 5.58 33.01
N ASP A 2 7.09 5.35 32.90
CA ASP A 2 6.44 4.69 31.78
C ASP A 2 6.52 5.54 30.49
N ILE A 3 6.12 4.95 29.37
CA ILE A 3 6.24 5.59 28.06
C ILE A 3 5.32 6.81 27.90
N GLU A 4 4.14 6.78 28.52
CA GLU A 4 3.17 7.88 28.45
C GLU A 4 3.74 9.12 29.13
N SER A 5 4.26 8.97 30.34
CA SER A 5 4.91 10.06 31.08
C SER A 5 6.06 10.70 30.29
N LYS A 6 6.87 9.89 29.61
CA LYS A 6 7.98 10.39 28.75
C LYS A 6 7.48 11.15 27.53
N LEU A 7 6.42 10.65 26.88
CA LEU A 7 5.84 11.31 25.71
C LEU A 7 5.20 12.65 26.09
N VAL A 8 4.48 12.70 27.23
CA VAL A 8 3.89 13.94 27.75
C VAL A 8 4.96 14.99 28.04
N GLU A 9 6.09 14.59 28.63
CA GLU A 9 7.21 15.51 28.88
C GLU A 9 7.78 16.08 27.58
N ILE A 10 8.01 15.21 26.57
CA ILE A 10 8.50 15.63 25.26
C ILE A 10 7.51 16.60 24.60
N PHE A 11 6.22 16.27 24.55
CA PHE A 11 5.22 17.12 23.91
C PHE A 11 5.04 18.46 24.60
N ARG A 12 5.12 18.51 25.94
CA ARG A 12 5.07 19.78 26.68
C ARG A 12 6.32 20.66 26.46
N SER A 13 7.46 20.05 26.14
CA SER A 13 8.71 20.77 25.90
C SER A 13 8.86 21.37 24.50
N ARG A 14 7.92 21.06 23.58
CA ARG A 14 7.97 21.47 22.17
C ARG A 14 6.77 22.33 21.82
N SER A 15 6.97 23.30 20.93
CA SER A 15 5.89 24.14 20.40
C SER A 15 5.22 23.55 19.14
N ALA A 16 5.89 22.62 18.46
CA ALA A 16 5.38 21.92 17.29
C ALA A 16 4.66 20.62 17.71
N GLY A 17 3.60 20.28 16.97
CA GLY A 17 2.91 19.01 17.09
C GLY A 17 3.72 17.83 16.53
N PRO A 18 3.31 16.60 16.85
CA PRO A 18 3.99 15.40 16.39
C PRO A 18 3.75 15.16 14.89
N PHE A 19 4.76 14.56 14.24
CA PHE A 19 4.64 13.96 12.91
C PHE A 19 4.53 12.43 13.02
N LEU A 20 3.65 11.83 12.23
CA LEU A 20 3.54 10.37 12.13
C LEU A 20 4.34 9.85 10.94
N PHE A 21 5.17 8.83 11.17
CA PHE A 21 5.83 8.08 10.10
C PHE A 21 5.16 6.71 9.98
N LEU A 22 4.43 6.50 8.88
CA LEU A 22 3.63 5.29 8.67
C LEU A 22 4.16 4.50 7.48
N GLY A 23 4.28 3.18 7.67
CA GLY A 23 4.62 2.24 6.61
C GLY A 23 3.54 1.19 6.41
N SER A 24 3.79 0.21 5.55
CA SER A 24 2.77 -0.75 5.11
C SER A 24 2.23 -1.61 6.25
N GLY A 25 2.98 -1.76 7.35
CA GLY A 25 2.49 -2.39 8.58
C GLY A 25 1.21 -1.76 9.14
N PHE A 26 0.99 -0.47 8.90
CA PHE A 26 -0.23 0.24 9.28
C PHE A 26 -1.44 -0.32 8.54
N SER A 27 -1.42 -0.27 7.21
CA SER A 27 -2.52 -0.77 6.37
C SER A 27 -2.70 -2.28 6.48
N ARG A 28 -1.62 -3.05 6.69
CA ARG A 28 -1.71 -4.49 6.99
C ARG A 28 -2.46 -4.76 8.29
N ARG A 29 -2.21 -3.98 9.34
CA ARG A 29 -2.86 -4.14 10.63
C ARG A 29 -4.33 -3.76 10.57
N PHE A 30 -4.64 -2.59 10.02
CA PHE A 30 -5.98 -2.00 10.10
C PHE A 30 -6.90 -2.40 8.94
N LEU A 31 -6.34 -2.63 7.74
CA LEU A 31 -7.12 -3.03 6.55
C LEU A 31 -6.93 -4.50 6.17
N GLY A 32 -6.04 -5.23 6.84
CA GLY A 32 -5.77 -6.64 6.50
C GLY A 32 -5.05 -6.82 5.17
N LEU A 33 -4.36 -5.78 4.68
CA LEU A 33 -3.59 -5.87 3.44
C LEU A 33 -2.52 -6.97 3.49
N GLU A 34 -2.18 -7.47 2.31
CA GLU A 34 -1.10 -8.41 2.14
C GLU A 34 0.27 -7.80 2.46
N ASP A 35 1.25 -8.67 2.71
CA ASP A 35 2.64 -8.26 2.62
C ASP A 35 3.09 -8.14 1.16
N TRP A 36 4.35 -7.76 0.96
CA TRP A 36 4.89 -7.57 -0.39
C TRP A 36 4.82 -8.84 -1.25
N ARG A 37 5.02 -10.03 -0.67
CA ARG A 37 4.88 -11.29 -1.39
C ARG A 37 3.42 -11.51 -1.80
N GLY A 38 2.49 -11.39 -0.87
CA GLY A 38 1.07 -11.59 -1.13
C GLY A 38 0.52 -10.61 -2.17
N LEU A 39 0.96 -9.35 -2.14
CA LEU A 39 0.60 -8.36 -3.15
C LEU A 39 1.08 -8.79 -4.54
N LEU A 40 2.37 -9.11 -4.69
CA LEU A 40 2.91 -9.56 -5.98
C LEU A 40 2.26 -10.87 -6.47
N SER A 41 1.94 -11.78 -5.55
CA SER A 41 1.25 -13.04 -5.88
C SER A 41 -0.12 -12.82 -6.54
N LYS A 42 -0.85 -11.74 -6.20
CA LYS A 42 -2.13 -11.43 -6.85
C LYS A 42 -1.99 -11.14 -8.34
N PHE A 43 -0.85 -10.59 -8.74
CA PHE A 43 -0.59 -10.21 -10.13
C PHE A 43 0.14 -11.30 -10.92
N CYS A 44 0.40 -12.47 -10.31
CA CYS A 44 0.92 -13.67 -10.98
C CYS A 44 -0.17 -14.40 -11.77
N ILE A 45 -0.81 -13.70 -12.72
CA ILE A 45 -1.99 -14.19 -13.47
C ILE A 45 -1.65 -14.80 -14.83
N THR A 46 -0.40 -14.69 -15.27
CA THR A 46 0.10 -15.20 -16.56
C THR A 46 0.41 -16.70 -16.55
N GLY A 47 -0.17 -17.46 -15.62
CA GLY A 47 0.05 -18.90 -15.46
C GLY A 47 1.36 -19.29 -14.75
N LYS A 48 2.23 -18.32 -14.44
CA LYS A 48 3.47 -18.53 -13.66
C LYS A 48 3.21 -18.16 -12.19
N PRO A 49 3.40 -19.07 -11.22
CA PRO A 49 3.23 -18.76 -9.81
C PRO A 49 4.36 -17.85 -9.28
N PHE A 50 4.17 -17.23 -8.11
CA PHE A 50 5.19 -16.38 -7.49
C PHE A 50 6.55 -17.10 -7.32
N GLU A 51 6.53 -18.39 -6.98
CA GLU A 51 7.71 -19.23 -6.79
C GLU A 51 8.56 -19.36 -8.07
N TYR A 52 7.93 -19.30 -9.26
CA TYR A 52 8.66 -19.26 -10.53
C TYR A 52 9.56 -18.04 -10.60
N TYR A 53 8.99 -16.85 -10.36
CA TYR A 53 9.74 -15.60 -10.36
C TYR A 53 10.77 -15.56 -9.23
N LEU A 54 10.43 -16.06 -8.05
CA LEU A 54 11.34 -16.15 -6.90
C LEU A 54 12.58 -16.98 -7.22
N SER A 55 12.39 -18.14 -7.86
CA SER A 55 13.49 -19.01 -8.27
C SER A 55 14.35 -18.36 -9.36
N ALA A 56 13.74 -17.76 -10.39
CA ALA A 56 14.43 -17.04 -11.46
C ALA A 56 15.23 -15.82 -10.96
N ALA A 57 14.78 -15.22 -9.85
CA ALA A 57 15.41 -14.08 -9.22
C ALA A 57 16.44 -14.46 -8.14
N ASN A 58 16.68 -15.75 -7.86
CA ASN A 58 17.51 -16.21 -6.74
C ASN A 58 17.11 -15.58 -5.40
N GLY A 59 15.80 -15.46 -5.14
CA GLY A 59 15.27 -14.86 -3.91
C GLY A 59 15.30 -13.33 -3.84
N ASN A 60 15.80 -12.63 -4.87
CA ASN A 60 15.84 -11.16 -4.88
C ASN A 60 14.49 -10.55 -5.25
N TYR A 61 13.76 -10.02 -4.27
CA TYR A 61 12.41 -9.47 -4.45
C TYR A 61 12.30 -8.31 -5.45
N PRO A 62 13.22 -7.32 -5.49
CA PRO A 62 13.23 -6.32 -6.55
C PRO A 62 13.28 -6.94 -7.96
N LYS A 63 14.13 -7.97 -8.14
CA LYS A 63 14.20 -8.71 -9.41
C LYS A 63 12.95 -9.55 -9.68
N VAL A 64 12.33 -10.13 -8.65
CA VAL A 64 11.00 -10.78 -8.77
C VAL A 64 9.98 -9.81 -9.34
N ALA A 65 9.87 -8.61 -8.75
CA ALA A 65 8.92 -7.61 -9.19
C ALA A 65 9.19 -7.14 -10.63
N ALA A 66 10.46 -6.99 -11.02
CA ALA A 66 10.83 -6.63 -12.40
C ALA A 66 10.45 -7.73 -13.41
N LEU A 67 10.74 -9.00 -13.11
CA LEU A 67 10.36 -10.12 -13.97
C LEU A 67 8.83 -10.25 -14.10
N LEU A 68 8.12 -10.12 -12.97
CA LEU A 68 6.67 -10.12 -12.96
C LEU A 68 6.09 -8.95 -13.76
N ALA A 69 6.64 -7.75 -13.60
CA ALA A 69 6.19 -6.56 -14.30
C ALA A 69 6.29 -6.73 -15.82
N LYS A 70 7.40 -7.30 -16.30
CA LYS A 70 7.60 -7.60 -17.72
C LYS A 70 6.53 -8.55 -18.25
N ASP A 71 6.35 -9.69 -17.59
CA ASP A 71 5.35 -10.70 -18.01
C ASP A 71 3.92 -10.15 -17.91
N PHE A 72 3.61 -9.39 -16.85
CA PHE A 72 2.32 -8.75 -16.64
C PHE A 72 2.03 -7.68 -17.69
N ASN A 73 3.05 -6.91 -18.11
CA ASN A 73 2.88 -5.87 -19.12
C ASN A 73 2.41 -6.47 -20.46
N GLU A 74 3.00 -7.57 -20.91
CA GLU A 74 2.55 -8.26 -22.12
C GLU A 74 1.07 -8.68 -22.01
N TYR A 75 0.69 -9.28 -20.88
CA TYR A 75 -0.69 -9.70 -20.59
C TYR A 75 -1.66 -8.52 -20.56
N TRP A 76 -1.28 -7.42 -19.91
CA TRP A 76 -2.11 -6.23 -19.77
C TRP A 76 -2.48 -5.61 -21.12
N TRP A 77 -1.58 -5.67 -22.12
CA TRP A 77 -1.85 -5.17 -23.46
C TRP A 77 -2.71 -6.10 -24.32
N SER A 78 -2.65 -7.42 -24.09
CA SER A 78 -3.32 -8.41 -24.95
C SER A 78 -4.71 -8.82 -24.46
N GLU A 79 -4.96 -8.77 -23.16
CA GLU A 79 -6.14 -9.40 -22.57
C GLU A 79 -7.35 -8.48 -22.44
N ALA A 80 -8.53 -9.03 -22.76
CA ALA A 80 -9.77 -8.28 -22.81
C ALA A 80 -10.19 -7.70 -21.44
N GLU A 81 -9.83 -8.35 -20.34
CA GLU A 81 -10.16 -7.87 -18.99
C GLU A 81 -9.50 -6.53 -18.64
N TYR A 82 -8.31 -6.25 -19.20
CA TYR A 82 -7.58 -5.02 -18.99
C TYR A 82 -7.88 -3.94 -20.02
N SER A 83 -8.67 -4.23 -21.06
CA SER A 83 -9.00 -3.29 -22.15
C SER A 83 -9.46 -1.91 -21.67
N LYS A 84 -10.31 -1.85 -20.63
CA LYS A 84 -10.78 -0.58 -20.02
C LYS A 84 -9.64 0.19 -19.35
N SER A 85 -8.75 -0.52 -18.66
CA SER A 85 -7.58 0.10 -18.03
C SER A 85 -6.60 0.60 -19.07
N VAL A 86 -6.35 -0.20 -20.12
CA VAL A 86 -5.54 0.19 -21.28
C VAL A 86 -6.08 1.46 -21.91
N GLU A 87 -7.38 1.51 -22.21
CA GLU A 87 -8.00 2.70 -22.79
C GLU A 87 -7.78 3.95 -21.92
N ARG A 88 -7.95 3.80 -20.60
CA ARG A 88 -7.82 4.89 -19.63
C ARG A 88 -6.38 5.34 -19.42
N PHE A 89 -5.40 4.44 -19.47
CA PHE A 89 -4.05 4.71 -18.98
C PHE A 89 -2.93 4.55 -20.02
N LYS A 90 -3.20 4.08 -21.25
CA LYS A 90 -2.16 3.87 -22.29
C LYS A 90 -1.26 5.09 -22.55
N LEU A 91 -1.79 6.31 -22.40
CA LEU A 91 -1.03 7.55 -22.59
C LEU A 91 -0.10 7.91 -21.41
N LYS A 92 -0.20 7.20 -20.28
CA LYS A 92 0.61 7.38 -19.08
C LYS A 92 1.70 6.32 -18.92
N ILE A 93 1.82 5.40 -19.87
CA ILE A 93 2.84 4.36 -19.87
C ILE A 93 4.20 4.99 -20.15
N LEU A 94 5.18 4.70 -19.29
CA LEU A 94 6.56 5.17 -19.41
C LEU A 94 7.54 4.03 -19.70
N ASP A 95 7.28 2.87 -19.11
CA ASP A 95 8.15 1.68 -19.16
C ASP A 95 7.34 0.39 -18.92
N GLU A 96 8.01 -0.75 -19.02
CA GLU A 96 7.42 -2.08 -18.80
C GLU A 96 6.87 -2.31 -17.37
N THR A 97 7.19 -1.43 -16.41
CA THR A 97 6.65 -1.53 -15.04
C THR A 97 5.33 -0.77 -14.87
N SER A 98 4.99 0.10 -15.82
CA SER A 98 3.87 1.02 -15.70
C SER A 98 2.53 0.29 -15.55
N ALA A 99 2.29 -0.76 -16.35
CA ALA A 99 1.07 -1.56 -16.29
C ALA A 99 0.84 -2.16 -14.91
N LEU A 100 1.85 -2.84 -14.35
CA LEU A 100 1.76 -3.44 -13.01
C LEU A 100 1.50 -2.38 -11.92
N ARG A 101 2.18 -1.23 -11.99
CA ARG A 101 1.98 -0.14 -11.02
C ARG A 101 0.57 0.44 -11.09
N ILE A 102 0.04 0.65 -12.29
CA ILE A 102 -1.33 1.14 -12.51
C ILE A 102 -2.33 0.16 -11.87
N GLU A 103 -2.19 -1.14 -12.13
CA GLU A 103 -3.13 -2.11 -11.60
C GLU A 103 -3.01 -2.34 -10.10
N ILE A 104 -1.80 -2.20 -9.53
CA ILE A 104 -1.63 -2.13 -8.07
C ILE A 104 -2.39 -0.92 -7.51
N CYS A 105 -2.24 0.27 -8.11
CA CYS A 105 -2.97 1.45 -7.65
C CYS A 105 -4.49 1.29 -7.79
N ASN A 106 -4.98 0.72 -8.90
CA ASN A 106 -6.40 0.43 -9.08
C ASN A 106 -6.89 -0.51 -7.98
N TYR A 107 -6.16 -1.61 -7.73
CA TYR A 107 -6.47 -2.54 -6.64
C TYR A 107 -6.51 -1.84 -5.28
N LEU A 108 -5.48 -1.07 -4.92
CA LEU A 108 -5.43 -0.36 -3.64
C LEU A 108 -6.56 0.67 -3.49
N SER A 109 -7.03 1.26 -4.59
CA SER A 109 -8.17 2.19 -4.58
C SER A 109 -9.52 1.50 -4.33
N THR A 110 -9.62 0.19 -4.53
CA THR A 110 -10.84 -0.59 -4.22
C THR A 110 -10.94 -1.01 -2.77
N LEU A 111 -9.92 -0.78 -1.95
CA LEU A 111 -9.91 -1.20 -0.57
C LEU A 111 -10.99 -0.47 0.22
N ASP A 112 -11.84 -1.24 0.89
CA ASP A 112 -12.83 -0.70 1.80
C ASP A 112 -12.16 -0.37 3.14
N GLN A 113 -12.02 0.93 3.38
CA GLN A 113 -11.36 1.43 4.58
C GLN A 113 -12.28 1.42 5.81
N SER A 114 -13.58 1.22 5.61
CA SER A 114 -14.52 1.02 6.72
C SER A 114 -14.19 -0.25 7.52
N ILE A 115 -13.52 -1.23 6.90
CA ILE A 115 -13.01 -2.45 7.55
C ILE A 115 -12.27 -2.11 8.85
N ALA A 116 -11.44 -1.05 8.85
CA ALA A 116 -10.69 -0.66 10.05
C ALA A 116 -11.63 -0.26 11.20
N LYS A 117 -12.69 0.49 10.90
CA LYS A 117 -13.68 1.01 11.87
C LYS A 117 -14.62 -0.08 12.40
N GLU A 118 -14.81 -1.15 11.63
CA GLU A 118 -15.65 -2.29 12.00
C GLU A 118 -14.84 -3.48 12.56
N SER A 119 -13.51 -3.38 12.53
CA SER A 119 -12.61 -4.40 13.05
C SER A 119 -12.48 -4.37 14.58
N LYS A 120 -11.78 -5.36 15.12
CA LYS A 120 -11.32 -5.37 16.53
C LYS A 120 -10.43 -4.17 16.91
N TYR A 121 -9.99 -3.37 15.94
CA TYR A 121 -9.17 -2.18 16.15
C TYR A 121 -9.97 -0.88 16.15
N ALA A 122 -11.31 -0.94 16.11
CA ALA A 122 -12.18 0.24 16.00
C ALA A 122 -11.85 1.37 17.00
N GLU A 123 -11.64 1.04 18.27
CA GLU A 123 -11.29 2.04 19.30
C GLU A 123 -9.88 2.63 19.08
N GLU A 124 -8.91 1.83 18.65
CA GLU A 124 -7.56 2.31 18.32
C GLU A 124 -7.62 3.28 17.12
N VAL A 125 -8.38 2.93 16.09
CA VAL A 125 -8.61 3.78 14.90
C VAL A 125 -9.29 5.09 15.28
N LYS A 126 -10.27 5.04 16.18
CA LYS A 126 -10.95 6.23 16.70
C LYS A 126 -10.01 7.13 17.51
N LEU A 127 -9.12 6.56 18.32
CA LEU A 127 -8.11 7.34 19.03
C LEU A 127 -7.13 7.99 18.05
N LEU A 128 -6.67 7.23 17.05
CA LEU A 128 -5.77 7.72 16.00
C LEU A 128 -6.38 8.89 15.23
N SER A 129 -7.64 8.80 14.79
CA SER A 129 -8.32 9.87 14.04
C SER A 129 -8.56 11.15 14.85
N ASN A 130 -8.43 11.09 16.18
CA ASN A 130 -8.58 12.26 17.06
C ASN A 130 -7.22 12.85 17.46
N LEU A 131 -6.10 12.31 16.97
CA LEU A 131 -4.79 12.87 17.26
C LEU A 131 -4.63 14.23 16.59
N ASN A 132 -4.09 15.19 17.34
CA ASN A 132 -3.63 16.45 16.77
C ASN A 132 -2.18 16.28 16.31
N VAL A 133 -1.97 16.12 15.01
CA VAL A 133 -0.66 15.91 14.38
C VAL A 133 -0.37 17.04 13.40
N ASP A 134 0.89 17.46 13.30
CA ASP A 134 1.30 18.50 12.34
C ASP A 134 1.44 17.95 10.92
N GLY A 135 1.52 16.62 10.78
CA GLY A 135 1.52 15.97 9.49
C GLY A 135 1.81 14.48 9.55
N VAL A 136 1.62 13.82 8.41
CA VAL A 136 1.90 12.40 8.23
C VAL A 136 2.85 12.21 7.04
N ILE A 137 3.90 11.43 7.27
CA ILE A 137 4.85 10.99 6.26
C ILE A 137 4.62 9.50 6.06
N THR A 138 4.24 9.11 4.85
CA THR A 138 3.90 7.73 4.53
C THR A 138 4.56 7.28 3.24
N THR A 139 4.89 6.00 3.16
CA THR A 139 5.30 5.31 1.92
C THR A 139 4.21 4.37 1.40
N ASN A 140 3.02 4.41 2.01
CA ASN A 140 1.86 3.65 1.57
C ASN A 140 1.19 4.34 0.39
N TRP A 141 0.58 3.52 -0.48
CA TRP A 141 -0.13 3.96 -1.68
C TRP A 141 -1.65 3.74 -1.58
N ASP A 142 -2.12 3.08 -0.52
CA ASP A 142 -3.53 3.08 -0.15
C ASP A 142 -3.94 4.43 0.43
N MET A 143 -5.24 4.71 0.44
CA MET A 143 -5.77 6.00 0.89
C MET A 143 -6.22 5.99 2.36
N PHE A 144 -5.69 5.07 3.20
CA PHE A 144 -6.18 4.87 4.56
C PHE A 144 -6.01 6.08 5.45
N ILE A 145 -4.84 6.70 5.33
CA ILE A 145 -4.47 7.80 6.21
C ILE A 145 -5.26 9.07 5.90
N GLU A 146 -5.54 9.33 4.63
CA GLU A 146 -6.35 10.46 4.15
C GLU A 146 -7.80 10.38 4.65
N GLN A 147 -8.31 9.19 4.97
CA GLN A 147 -9.61 9.06 5.63
C GLN A 147 -9.57 9.29 7.14
N LEU A 148 -8.42 9.09 7.78
CA LEU A 148 -8.25 9.37 9.21
C LEU A 148 -7.94 10.84 9.49
N PHE A 149 -7.21 11.48 8.59
CA PHE A 149 -6.84 12.90 8.65
C PHE A 149 -7.18 13.56 7.31
N PRO A 150 -8.45 13.98 7.11
CA PRO A 150 -8.91 14.56 5.84
C PRO A 150 -8.55 16.03 5.63
N GLU A 151 -8.00 16.70 6.65
CA GLU A 151 -7.58 18.11 6.62
C GLU A 151 -6.17 18.32 6.05
#